data_AF-A0AAE9SI53-F1
#
_entry.id   AF-A0AAE9SI53-F1
#
_cell.length_a   1.000
_cell.length_b   1.000
_cell.length_c   1.000
_cell.angle_alpha   90.00
_cell.angle_beta   90.00
_cell.angle_gamma   90.00
#
_symmetry.space_group_name_H-M   'P 1'
#
loop_
_entity.id
_entity.type
_entity.pdbx_description
1 polymer ?
#
loop_
_entity_poly.entity_id
_entity_poly.type
_entity_poly.pdbx_seq_one_letter_code
_entity_poly.pdbx_strand_id
1 'polypeptide(L)'
;MATLTVKPSNTLKIKTQRVKKAYLAKKEIKGTEKTGETESYTFKGSNNTSTKARKEKIATIIYKNIKGGLQKKQQQTTVAHIVEVLKKDSYTKGDCIDIPLILPKIEFTKLANANLGDEVYMVVETENMANKRIKLSLKQAEKNCLVEKDSSIVLQQDGKKTSVVETYVSRFAEQNKKNISNAEDFRNFAIDAVTLSPKEEKDQKKYREALNKTTDKKTKLFMVVDAESANQNWFEVKYEEIFDNRPNFWYYGDNNWFELKDNSTLEYNIYSDGKIEKTKISKPQKVIYYYYDSNNKKHTLGEAAIHKTKRHVKKDVISTKEDYILLAYSKDIKEYSSGAVKFAFSTWNSASQRWYINPDCFAGLIGAMIEESIEDLGFNGFSIKNGNTAGGSSSHINGEKGDLRYLSTNKNGERTVLQDSHFDYERQVKFNNALHKFGWGRKSKMYSENFDREVEKEVLDEKNKKKVLKKVKEETLLPHTKHMKKTTGNVKYRHHHHLHLTGFDFSKIKEI
;
A
#
# COMPACT_ATOMS: atom_id res chain seq x y z
N MET A 1 21.57 -64.50 -30.65
CA MET A 1 21.94 -64.20 -29.25
C MET A 1 20.94 -63.21 -28.69
N ALA A 2 20.17 -63.58 -27.66
CA ALA A 2 19.20 -62.69 -27.03
C ALA A 2 19.91 -61.80 -26.01
N THR A 3 19.82 -60.49 -26.19
CA THR A 3 20.43 -59.48 -25.32
C THR A 3 19.72 -59.48 -23.97
N LEU A 4 20.36 -60.07 -22.97
CA LEU A 4 19.84 -60.16 -21.61
C LEU A 4 19.88 -58.76 -20.97
N THR A 5 18.74 -58.06 -21.01
CA THR A 5 18.59 -56.76 -20.34
C THR A 5 18.33 -57.01 -18.87
N VAL A 6 19.40 -57.06 -18.07
CA VAL A 6 19.30 -57.13 -16.60
C VAL A 6 18.80 -55.78 -16.10
N LYS A 7 17.55 -55.73 -15.62
CA LYS A 7 17.06 -54.60 -14.82
C LYS A 7 17.39 -54.91 -13.35
N PRO A 8 18.39 -54.26 -12.73
CA PRO A 8 18.69 -54.51 -11.33
C PRO A 8 17.47 -54.11 -10.47
N SER A 9 16.89 -55.08 -9.75
CA SER A 9 15.90 -54.82 -8.72
C SER A 9 16.62 -54.41 -7.43
N ASN A 10 16.16 -53.36 -6.74
CA ASN A 10 16.66 -52.94 -5.42
C ASN A 10 16.25 -53.95 -4.32
N THR A 11 16.83 -55.15 -4.35
CA THR A 11 16.60 -56.25 -3.40
C THR A 11 17.00 -55.88 -1.97
N LEU A 12 17.87 -54.89 -1.78
CA LEU A 12 18.39 -54.44 -0.49
C LEU A 12 17.49 -53.39 0.22
N LYS A 13 16.37 -52.97 -0.39
CA LYS A 13 15.48 -51.91 0.14
C LYS A 13 16.23 -50.61 0.48
N ILE A 14 17.31 -50.29 -0.23
CA ILE A 14 18.10 -49.07 0.03
C ILE A 14 17.22 -47.86 -0.30
N LYS A 15 16.92 -47.05 0.72
CA LYS A 15 16.21 -45.77 0.57
C LYS A 15 17.23 -44.67 0.33
N THR A 16 17.38 -44.25 -0.93
CA THR A 16 18.20 -43.10 -1.26
C THR A 16 17.51 -41.82 -0.79
N GLN A 17 18.23 -40.97 -0.06
CA GLN A 17 17.76 -39.65 0.33
C GLN A 17 17.86 -38.71 -0.87
N ARG A 18 16.80 -37.95 -1.15
CA ARG A 18 16.78 -37.04 -2.29
C ARG A 18 16.19 -35.69 -1.97
N VAL A 19 16.80 -34.63 -2.49
CA VAL A 19 16.17 -33.34 -2.66
C VAL A 19 15.67 -33.26 -4.10
N LYS A 20 14.36 -33.12 -4.29
CA LYS A 20 13.73 -33.14 -5.62
C LYS A 20 13.66 -31.75 -6.23
N LYS A 21 13.17 -30.79 -5.44
CA LYS A 21 12.91 -29.42 -5.87
C LYS A 21 13.14 -28.48 -4.71
N ALA A 22 13.54 -27.25 -5.03
CA ALA A 22 13.52 -26.18 -4.06
C ALA A 22 13.14 -24.86 -4.72
N TYR A 23 12.30 -24.07 -4.05
CA TYR A 23 11.80 -22.81 -4.58
C TYR A 23 11.30 -21.88 -3.47
N LEU A 24 11.15 -20.59 -3.81
CA LEU A 24 10.42 -19.61 -3.01
C LEU A 24 8.96 -19.63 -3.43
N ALA A 25 8.06 -19.52 -2.46
CA ALA A 25 6.63 -19.70 -2.68
C ALA A 25 5.77 -18.70 -1.91
N LYS A 26 4.55 -18.48 -2.41
CA LYS A 26 3.44 -17.92 -1.63
C LYS A 26 2.58 -19.06 -1.11
N LYS A 27 2.09 -18.93 0.13
CA LYS A 27 1.08 -19.82 0.70
C LYS A 27 -0.31 -19.37 0.29
N GLU A 28 -1.06 -20.25 -0.35
CA GLU A 28 -2.43 -19.99 -0.79
C GLU A 28 -3.42 -20.94 -0.13
N ILE A 29 -4.63 -20.45 0.17
CA ILE A 29 -5.74 -21.29 0.60
C ILE A 29 -6.53 -21.68 -0.66
N LYS A 30 -6.53 -22.97 -1.00
CA LYS A 30 -7.23 -23.52 -2.18
C LYS A 30 -8.64 -24.02 -1.89
N GLY A 31 -9.02 -24.08 -0.62
CA GLY A 31 -10.35 -24.49 -0.21
C GLY A 31 -10.42 -24.77 1.29
N THR A 32 -11.49 -25.45 1.70
CA THR A 32 -11.68 -25.92 3.07
C THR A 32 -12.27 -27.33 3.05
N GLU A 33 -11.88 -28.16 4.01
CA GLU A 33 -12.39 -29.52 4.18
C GLU A 33 -13.01 -29.68 5.57
N LYS A 34 -14.11 -30.45 5.68
CA LYS A 34 -14.78 -30.73 6.96
C LYS A 34 -13.89 -31.66 7.79
N THR A 35 -13.75 -31.38 9.09
CA THR A 35 -12.93 -32.19 9.99
C THR A 35 -13.64 -33.45 10.51
N GLY A 36 -14.97 -33.50 10.38
CA GLY A 36 -15.81 -34.48 11.06
C GLY A 36 -16.19 -34.07 12.49
N GLU A 37 -15.56 -33.04 13.05
CA GLU A 37 -15.93 -32.44 14.33
C GLU A 37 -17.03 -31.38 14.15
N THR A 38 -17.78 -31.13 15.22
CA THR A 38 -18.84 -30.12 15.26
C THR A 38 -18.73 -29.23 16.49
N GLU A 39 -19.21 -27.98 16.37
CA GLU A 39 -19.48 -27.10 17.51
C GLU A 39 -21.01 -26.98 17.65
N SER A 40 -21.53 -27.35 18.82
CA SER A 40 -22.97 -27.26 19.06
C SER A 40 -23.41 -25.82 19.37
N TYR A 41 -24.55 -25.41 18.81
CA TYR A 41 -25.14 -24.10 19.03
C TYR A 41 -26.58 -24.23 19.51
N THR A 42 -26.87 -23.67 20.69
CA THR A 42 -28.21 -23.60 21.25
C THR A 42 -28.87 -22.26 20.97
N PHE A 43 -30.06 -22.29 20.39
CA PHE A 43 -30.86 -21.12 20.10
C PHE A 43 -31.37 -20.46 21.39
N LYS A 44 -31.17 -19.14 21.51
CA LYS A 44 -31.59 -18.36 22.69
C LYS A 44 -32.99 -17.77 22.58
N GLY A 45 -33.66 -17.95 21.45
CA GLY A 45 -34.98 -17.39 21.16
C GLY A 45 -35.54 -17.93 19.84
N SER A 46 -36.70 -17.43 19.42
CA SER A 46 -37.37 -17.87 18.19
C SER A 46 -36.72 -17.26 16.95
N ASN A 47 -36.38 -18.11 15.98
CA ASN A 47 -35.68 -17.75 14.75
C ASN A 47 -36.37 -18.43 13.57
N ASN A 48 -36.86 -17.63 12.63
CA ASN A 48 -37.47 -18.14 11.40
C ASN A 48 -36.39 -18.38 10.34
N THR A 49 -36.38 -19.58 9.77
CA THR A 49 -35.43 -20.07 8.77
C THR A 49 -36.13 -20.64 7.52
N SER A 50 -37.40 -20.29 7.28
CA SER A 50 -38.22 -20.89 6.22
C SER A 50 -37.85 -20.47 4.80
N THR A 51 -37.04 -19.41 4.63
CA THR A 51 -36.58 -18.93 3.32
C THR A 51 -35.06 -18.83 3.28
N LYS A 52 -34.47 -18.93 2.08
CA LYS A 52 -33.02 -18.83 1.88
C LYS A 52 -32.42 -17.56 2.52
N ALA A 53 -33.03 -16.40 2.26
CA ALA A 53 -32.58 -15.12 2.82
C ALA A 53 -32.64 -15.10 4.36
N ARG A 54 -33.66 -15.73 4.95
CA ARG A 54 -33.76 -15.86 6.41
C ARG A 54 -32.71 -16.81 6.97
N LYS A 55 -32.48 -17.97 6.34
CA LYS A 55 -31.39 -18.90 6.72
C LYS A 55 -30.03 -18.21 6.73
N GLU A 56 -29.70 -17.49 5.66
CA GLU A 56 -28.42 -16.77 5.55
C GLU A 56 -28.27 -15.68 6.62
N LYS A 57 -29.35 -14.94 6.91
CA LYS A 57 -29.37 -13.93 7.98
C LYS A 57 -29.13 -14.57 9.35
N ILE A 58 -29.84 -15.66 9.68
CA ILE A 58 -29.68 -16.37 10.95
C ILE A 58 -28.28 -17.00 11.05
N ALA A 59 -27.80 -17.66 9.99
CA ALA A 59 -26.46 -18.25 9.94
C ALA A 59 -25.36 -17.20 10.17
N THR A 60 -25.53 -15.99 9.62
CA THR A 60 -24.60 -14.87 9.85
C THR A 60 -24.58 -14.43 11.32
N ILE A 61 -25.75 -14.37 11.97
CA ILE A 61 -25.86 -14.05 13.40
C ILE A 61 -25.22 -15.14 14.25
N ILE A 62 -25.50 -16.42 13.96
CA ILE A 62 -24.89 -17.56 14.63
C ILE A 62 -23.37 -17.51 14.51
N TYR A 63 -22.86 -17.34 13.28
CA TYR A 63 -21.43 -17.21 13.02
C TYR A 63 -20.81 -16.10 13.87
N LYS A 64 -21.43 -14.91 13.92
CA LYS A 64 -20.95 -13.78 14.74
C LYS A 64 -20.87 -14.14 16.22
N ASN A 65 -21.84 -14.90 16.74
CA ASN A 65 -21.89 -15.29 18.15
C ASN A 65 -20.83 -16.32 18.52
N ILE A 66 -20.56 -17.30 17.64
CA ILE A 66 -19.61 -18.40 17.93
C ILE A 66 -18.17 -18.07 17.53
N LYS A 67 -17.95 -17.10 16.63
CA LYS A 67 -16.63 -16.78 16.05
C LYS A 67 -15.55 -16.57 17.11
N GLY A 68 -15.86 -15.84 18.18
CA GLY A 68 -14.90 -15.59 19.26
C GLY A 68 -14.50 -16.85 20.03
N GLY A 69 -15.43 -17.80 20.19
CA GLY A 69 -15.16 -19.11 20.81
C GLY A 69 -14.31 -19.99 19.91
N LEU A 70 -14.68 -20.08 18.62
CA LEU A 70 -13.93 -20.84 17.61
C LEU A 70 -12.48 -20.35 17.49
N GLN A 71 -12.26 -19.02 17.48
CA GLN A 71 -10.91 -18.43 17.42
C GLN A 71 -10.03 -18.85 18.61
N LYS A 72 -10.58 -18.88 19.83
CA LYS A 72 -9.84 -19.31 21.02
C LYS A 72 -9.44 -20.79 20.97
N LYS A 73 -10.28 -21.62 20.34
CA LYS A 73 -10.05 -23.06 20.15
C LYS A 73 -9.23 -23.38 18.88
N GLN A 74 -8.79 -22.37 18.11
CA GLN A 74 -8.15 -22.54 16.79
C GLN A 74 -9.01 -23.31 15.77
N GLN A 75 -10.33 -23.26 15.93
CA GLN A 75 -11.30 -23.91 15.06
C GLN A 75 -11.93 -22.90 14.10
N GLN A 76 -12.52 -23.39 13.01
CA GLN A 76 -13.13 -22.55 11.99
C GLN A 76 -14.40 -23.18 11.43
N THR A 77 -15.28 -22.34 10.91
CA THR A 77 -16.45 -22.70 10.11
C THR A 77 -16.81 -21.53 9.18
N THR A 78 -17.85 -21.66 8.37
CA THR A 78 -18.34 -20.57 7.50
C THR A 78 -19.85 -20.40 7.63
N VAL A 79 -20.36 -19.24 7.19
CA VAL A 79 -21.81 -19.01 7.08
C VAL A 79 -22.48 -20.05 6.19
N ALA A 80 -21.86 -20.43 5.06
CA ALA A 80 -22.40 -21.45 4.16
C ALA A 80 -22.61 -22.80 4.87
N HIS A 81 -21.59 -23.25 5.61
CA HIS A 81 -21.66 -24.46 6.42
C HIS A 81 -22.72 -24.41 7.53
N ILE A 82 -22.99 -23.23 8.10
CA ILE A 82 -24.08 -23.06 9.07
C ILE A 82 -25.45 -23.13 8.36
N VAL A 83 -25.58 -22.55 7.17
CA VAL A 83 -26.82 -22.64 6.37
C VAL A 83 -27.16 -24.10 6.06
N GLU A 84 -26.17 -24.93 5.74
CA GLU A 84 -26.36 -26.37 5.46
C GLU A 84 -27.02 -27.14 6.62
N VAL A 85 -26.75 -26.74 7.87
CA VAL A 85 -27.28 -27.43 9.06
C VAL A 85 -28.60 -26.84 9.56
N LEU A 86 -29.04 -25.70 9.03
CA LEU A 86 -30.36 -25.11 9.30
C LEU A 86 -31.46 -25.80 8.48
N LYS A 87 -31.85 -27.00 8.91
CA LYS A 87 -32.82 -27.87 8.21
C LYS A 87 -34.29 -27.56 8.52
N LYS A 88 -34.60 -26.99 9.69
CA LYS A 88 -36.00 -26.64 10.07
C LYS A 88 -36.42 -25.29 9.49
N ASP A 89 -37.73 -25.07 9.35
CA ASP A 89 -38.32 -23.79 8.96
C ASP A 89 -38.33 -22.76 10.09
N SER A 90 -38.21 -23.22 11.34
CA SER A 90 -38.02 -22.39 12.51
C SER A 90 -37.27 -23.14 13.61
N TYR A 91 -36.60 -22.36 14.46
CA TYR A 91 -35.91 -22.81 15.66
C TYR A 91 -36.39 -21.97 16.85
N THR A 92 -36.62 -22.60 17.99
CA THR A 92 -37.11 -21.99 19.23
C THR A 92 -36.03 -22.02 20.32
N LYS A 93 -36.29 -21.36 21.45
CA LYS A 93 -35.35 -21.34 22.57
C LYS A 93 -35.09 -22.77 23.06
N GLY A 94 -33.82 -23.17 23.11
CA GLY A 94 -33.39 -24.51 23.54
C GLY A 94 -33.18 -25.50 22.40
N ASP A 95 -33.64 -25.21 21.17
CA ASP A 95 -33.23 -26.02 20.01
C ASP A 95 -31.71 -25.97 19.82
N CYS A 96 -31.13 -27.05 19.32
CA CYS A 96 -29.70 -27.17 19.04
C CYS A 96 -29.43 -27.54 17.58
N ILE A 97 -28.29 -27.08 17.07
CA ILE A 97 -27.69 -27.54 15.81
C ILE A 97 -26.21 -27.83 16.04
N ASP A 98 -25.68 -28.79 15.29
CA ASP A 98 -24.27 -29.12 15.29
C ASP A 98 -23.62 -28.54 14.04
N ILE A 99 -22.72 -27.57 14.23
CA ILE A 99 -22.11 -26.81 13.15
C ILE A 99 -20.79 -27.49 12.77
N PRO A 100 -20.60 -27.93 11.51
CA PRO A 100 -19.38 -28.61 11.11
C PRO A 100 -18.18 -27.66 11.19
N LEU A 101 -17.09 -28.18 11.73
CA LEU A 101 -15.80 -27.53 11.75
C LEU A 101 -15.02 -27.88 10.48
N ILE A 102 -14.19 -26.93 10.05
CA ILE A 102 -13.41 -27.04 8.82
C ILE A 102 -11.95 -26.66 9.05
N LEU A 103 -11.08 -27.24 8.24
CA LEU A 103 -9.70 -26.81 8.11
C LEU A 103 -9.44 -26.29 6.69
N PRO A 104 -8.63 -25.24 6.54
CA PRO A 104 -8.18 -24.80 5.22
C PRO A 104 -7.30 -25.85 4.56
N LYS A 105 -7.47 -25.99 3.25
CA LYS A 105 -6.54 -26.72 2.37
C LYS A 105 -5.58 -25.71 1.75
N ILE A 106 -4.29 -25.96 1.84
CA ILE A 106 -3.27 -25.01 1.39
C ILE A 106 -2.39 -25.55 0.27
N GLU A 107 -1.78 -24.63 -0.48
CA GLU A 107 -0.79 -24.92 -1.50
C GLU A 107 0.36 -23.89 -1.43
N PHE A 108 1.57 -24.31 -1.82
CA PHE A 108 2.71 -23.42 -1.98
C PHE A 108 3.04 -23.23 -3.47
N THR A 109 2.63 -22.09 -4.02
CA THR A 109 2.84 -21.75 -5.42
C THR A 109 4.18 -21.05 -5.61
N LYS A 110 5.02 -21.58 -6.52
CA LYS A 110 6.34 -21.05 -6.86
C LYS A 110 6.28 -19.57 -7.28
N LEU A 111 7.24 -18.79 -6.81
CA LEU A 111 7.46 -17.39 -7.14
C LEU A 111 8.69 -17.26 -8.04
N ALA A 112 8.59 -16.41 -9.07
CA ALA A 112 9.75 -15.97 -9.85
C ALA A 112 10.36 -14.67 -9.30
N ASN A 113 9.58 -13.91 -8.52
CA ASN A 113 10.01 -12.64 -7.94
C ASN A 113 9.23 -12.29 -6.67
N ALA A 114 9.79 -11.40 -5.86
CA ALA A 114 9.13 -10.77 -4.72
C ALA A 114 9.74 -9.40 -4.42
N ASN A 115 9.10 -8.62 -3.54
CA ASN A 115 9.61 -7.32 -3.14
C ASN A 115 10.42 -7.42 -1.85
N LEU A 116 11.36 -6.49 -1.68
CA LEU A 116 12.07 -6.28 -0.43
C LEU A 116 11.05 -6.09 0.70
N GLY A 117 11.19 -6.90 1.75
CA GLY A 117 10.29 -6.89 2.92
C GLY A 117 9.03 -7.75 2.80
N ASP A 118 8.80 -8.43 1.67
CA ASP A 118 7.74 -9.45 1.60
C ASP A 118 8.10 -10.70 2.41
N GLU A 119 7.08 -11.30 3.03
CA GLU A 119 7.17 -12.65 3.61
C GLU A 119 6.93 -13.68 2.50
N VAL A 120 7.87 -14.61 2.34
CA VAL A 120 7.79 -15.73 1.39
C VAL A 120 8.13 -17.03 2.11
N TYR A 121 7.77 -18.17 1.51
CA TYR A 121 8.11 -19.48 2.04
C TYR A 121 9.25 -20.09 1.23
N MET A 122 10.31 -20.52 1.91
CA MET A 122 11.31 -21.40 1.31
C MET A 122 10.77 -22.83 1.37
N VAL A 123 10.64 -23.48 0.22
CA VAL A 123 10.05 -24.81 0.09
C VAL A 123 11.07 -25.74 -0.53
N VAL A 124 11.32 -26.87 0.12
CA VAL A 124 12.17 -27.96 -0.38
C VAL A 124 11.35 -29.25 -0.37
N GLU A 125 11.13 -29.82 -1.55
CA GLU A 125 10.51 -31.14 -1.72
C GLU A 125 11.59 -32.22 -1.66
N THR A 126 11.37 -33.26 -0.86
CA THR A 126 12.36 -34.31 -0.62
C THR A 126 11.78 -35.72 -0.73
N GLU A 127 12.66 -36.73 -0.68
CA GLU A 127 12.32 -38.14 -0.62
C GLU A 127 13.17 -38.85 0.43
N ASN A 128 12.53 -39.64 1.30
CA ASN A 128 13.22 -40.40 2.35
C ASN A 128 14.03 -39.55 3.36
N MET A 129 13.67 -38.27 3.55
CA MET A 129 14.41 -37.32 4.39
C MET A 129 13.64 -36.80 5.61
N ALA A 130 12.51 -37.41 6.00
CA ALA A 130 11.75 -36.98 7.17
C ALA A 130 12.64 -36.83 8.43
N ASN A 131 12.44 -35.73 9.18
CA ASN A 131 13.24 -35.30 10.33
C ASN A 131 14.71 -34.92 10.06
N LYS A 132 15.16 -34.88 8.79
CA LYS A 132 16.51 -34.41 8.45
C LYS A 132 16.57 -32.89 8.46
N ARG A 133 17.69 -32.35 8.97
CA ARG A 133 17.97 -30.91 8.98
C ARG A 133 18.35 -30.44 7.58
N ILE A 134 17.90 -29.25 7.25
CA ILE A 134 18.21 -28.57 6.00
C ILE A 134 18.58 -27.12 6.33
N LYS A 135 19.69 -26.67 5.76
CA LYS A 135 20.14 -25.28 5.77
C LYS A 135 19.85 -24.65 4.42
N LEU A 136 19.28 -23.45 4.43
CA LEU A 136 18.89 -22.72 3.23
C LEU A 136 19.53 -21.34 3.25
N SER A 137 20.03 -20.88 2.10
CA SER A 137 20.48 -19.49 1.95
C SER A 137 20.07 -18.92 0.62
N LEU A 138 19.75 -17.62 0.59
CA LEU A 138 19.63 -16.85 -0.64
C LEU A 138 20.91 -16.08 -0.86
N LYS A 139 21.48 -16.21 -2.06
CA LYS A 139 22.76 -15.63 -2.42
C LYS A 139 22.62 -14.66 -3.59
N GLN A 140 23.46 -13.63 -3.58
CA GLN A 140 23.53 -12.64 -4.65
C GLN A 140 23.98 -13.30 -5.96
N ALA A 141 23.13 -13.22 -6.99
CA ALA A 141 23.45 -13.74 -8.32
C ALA A 141 24.09 -12.66 -9.21
N GLU A 142 24.69 -13.11 -10.31
CA GLU A 142 25.27 -12.34 -11.43
C GLU A 142 26.39 -11.35 -11.08
N LYS A 143 26.13 -10.38 -10.20
CA LYS A 143 27.01 -9.26 -9.87
C LYS A 143 26.72 -8.71 -8.47
N ASN A 144 27.63 -7.90 -7.94
CA ASN A 144 27.46 -7.20 -6.67
C ASN A 144 26.24 -6.27 -6.73
N CYS A 145 25.40 -6.31 -5.69
CA CYS A 145 24.26 -5.41 -5.55
C CYS A 145 23.92 -5.19 -4.07
N LEU A 146 23.19 -6.11 -3.44
CA LEU A 146 22.85 -6.03 -2.01
C LEU A 146 24.06 -6.38 -1.14
N VAL A 147 24.79 -7.38 -1.61
CA VAL A 147 26.04 -7.92 -1.06
C VAL A 147 26.96 -8.28 -2.25
N GLU A 148 28.15 -8.81 -1.96
CA GLU A 148 29.03 -9.35 -2.99
C GLU A 148 28.41 -10.56 -3.68
N LYS A 149 28.74 -10.76 -4.96
CA LYS A 149 28.33 -11.95 -5.73
C LYS A 149 28.64 -13.23 -4.95
N ASP A 150 27.73 -14.20 -5.01
CA ASP A 150 27.80 -15.50 -4.34
C ASP A 150 27.80 -15.47 -2.79
N SER A 151 27.67 -14.28 -2.19
CA SER A 151 27.46 -14.10 -0.75
C SER A 151 25.99 -14.18 -0.37
N SER A 152 25.71 -14.71 0.82
CA SER A 152 24.36 -14.79 1.36
C SER A 152 23.82 -13.41 1.75
N ILE A 153 22.59 -13.12 1.34
CA ILE A 153 21.90 -11.91 1.80
C ILE A 153 21.41 -12.08 3.24
N VAL A 154 21.18 -10.96 3.93
CA VAL A 154 20.56 -10.96 5.26
C VAL A 154 19.05 -10.85 5.12
N LEU A 155 18.34 -11.77 5.75
CA LEU A 155 16.88 -11.87 5.80
C LEU A 155 16.39 -12.04 7.24
N GLN A 156 15.10 -12.30 7.44
CA GLN A 156 14.55 -12.62 8.76
C GLN A 156 13.86 -13.99 8.75
N GLN A 157 14.11 -14.78 9.81
CA GLN A 157 13.37 -16.00 10.16
C GLN A 157 12.81 -15.79 11.57
N ASP A 158 11.51 -15.99 11.76
CA ASP A 158 10.83 -15.76 13.06
C ASP A 158 11.11 -14.37 13.68
N GLY A 159 11.22 -13.33 12.84
CA GLY A 159 11.52 -11.95 13.27
C GLY A 159 12.96 -11.73 13.79
N LYS A 160 13.85 -12.71 13.61
CA LYS A 160 15.28 -12.62 13.92
C LYS A 160 16.09 -12.52 12.64
N LYS A 161 17.17 -11.73 12.67
CA LYS A 161 18.10 -11.63 11.53
C LYS A 161 18.79 -12.97 11.29
N THR A 162 18.92 -13.39 10.04
CA THR A 162 19.75 -14.54 9.64
C THR A 162 20.18 -14.44 8.18
N SER A 163 21.27 -15.12 7.83
CA SER A 163 21.71 -15.38 6.44
C SER A 163 21.60 -16.87 6.06
N VAL A 164 21.31 -17.73 7.03
CA VAL A 164 21.10 -19.17 6.88
C VAL A 164 19.84 -19.56 7.65
N VAL A 165 18.87 -20.08 6.93
CA VAL A 165 17.61 -20.56 7.49
C VAL A 165 17.80 -22.03 7.83
N GLU A 166 17.68 -22.35 9.10
CA GLU A 166 17.79 -23.73 9.58
C GLU A 166 16.38 -24.28 9.83
N THR A 167 16.07 -25.41 9.22
CA THR A 167 14.79 -26.08 9.37
C THR A 167 14.96 -27.60 9.25
N TYR A 168 13.87 -28.37 9.30
CA TYR A 168 13.92 -29.81 9.08
C TYR A 168 12.71 -30.30 8.27
N VAL A 169 12.91 -31.36 7.48
CA VAL A 169 11.85 -32.00 6.71
C VAL A 169 10.80 -32.55 7.66
N SER A 170 9.52 -32.37 7.36
CA SER A 170 8.32 -32.68 8.17
C SER A 170 7.94 -31.66 9.25
N ARG A 171 8.80 -30.66 9.57
CA ARG A 171 8.49 -29.63 10.56
C ARG A 171 7.15 -28.94 10.31
N PHE A 172 6.92 -28.50 9.07
CA PHE A 172 5.72 -27.77 8.70
C PHE A 172 4.47 -28.65 8.85
N ALA A 173 4.53 -29.90 8.38
CA ALA A 173 3.44 -30.86 8.53
C ALA A 173 3.10 -31.09 10.00
N GLU A 174 4.10 -31.34 10.84
CA GLU A 174 3.96 -31.57 12.30
C GLU A 174 3.31 -30.39 13.01
N GLN A 175 3.77 -29.17 12.73
CA GLN A 175 3.27 -27.94 13.36
C GLN A 175 1.83 -27.59 12.91
N ASN A 176 1.41 -28.07 11.75
CA ASN A 176 0.13 -27.69 11.14
C ASN A 176 -0.90 -28.83 11.07
N LYS A 177 -0.65 -30.01 11.65
CA LYS A 177 -1.59 -31.15 11.64
C LYS A 177 -3.01 -30.82 12.10
N LYS A 178 -3.15 -29.88 13.04
CA LYS A 178 -4.45 -29.44 13.57
C LYS A 178 -5.01 -28.20 12.89
N ASN A 179 -4.24 -27.57 11.98
CA ASN A 179 -4.52 -26.24 11.46
C ASN A 179 -4.82 -26.22 9.96
N ILE A 180 -4.42 -27.25 9.22
CA ILE A 180 -4.68 -27.41 7.79
C ILE A 180 -5.10 -28.85 7.50
N SER A 181 -5.97 -29.06 6.51
CA SER A 181 -6.51 -30.39 6.24
C SER A 181 -5.51 -31.30 5.53
N ASN A 182 -4.64 -30.73 4.71
CA ASN A 182 -3.67 -31.44 3.89
C ASN A 182 -2.24 -31.36 4.45
N ALA A 183 -2.09 -31.34 5.78
CA ALA A 183 -0.78 -31.24 6.43
C ALA A 183 0.17 -32.38 6.05
N GLU A 184 -0.37 -33.60 5.92
CA GLU A 184 0.39 -34.80 5.60
C GLU A 184 0.97 -34.80 4.18
N ASP A 185 0.39 -34.03 3.24
CA ASP A 185 0.97 -33.83 1.91
C ASP A 185 2.38 -33.23 1.99
N PHE A 186 2.64 -32.46 3.06
CA PHE A 186 3.91 -31.78 3.30
C PHE A 186 4.88 -32.57 4.18
N ARG A 187 4.62 -33.86 4.44
CA ARG A 187 5.46 -34.68 5.33
C ARG A 187 6.89 -34.87 4.80
N ASN A 188 7.08 -34.84 3.49
CA ASN A 188 8.41 -34.89 2.86
C ASN A 188 8.91 -33.52 2.41
N PHE A 189 8.46 -32.44 3.06
CA PHE A 189 8.88 -31.09 2.73
C PHE A 189 9.60 -30.44 3.91
N ALA A 190 10.64 -29.66 3.61
CA ALA A 190 11.15 -28.63 4.52
C ALA A 190 10.58 -27.28 4.07
N ILE A 191 9.81 -26.63 4.94
CA ILE A 191 9.11 -25.38 4.63
C ILE A 191 9.31 -24.43 5.80
N ASP A 192 9.81 -23.23 5.50
CA ASP A 192 9.97 -22.18 6.50
C ASP A 192 9.65 -20.80 5.92
N ALA A 193 9.12 -19.91 6.75
CA ALA A 193 8.74 -18.56 6.35
C ALA A 193 9.89 -17.59 6.58
N VAL A 194 10.15 -16.72 5.62
CA VAL A 194 11.20 -15.71 5.69
C VAL A 194 10.72 -14.36 5.19
N THR A 195 11.20 -13.29 5.83
CA THR A 195 11.03 -11.93 5.31
C THR A 195 12.27 -11.54 4.51
N LEU A 196 12.09 -11.15 3.25
CA LEU A 196 13.15 -10.77 2.31
C LEU A 196 13.72 -9.38 2.60
N SER A 197 14.25 -9.18 3.81
CA SER A 197 14.82 -7.91 4.25
C SER A 197 15.64 -8.08 5.52
N PRO A 198 16.72 -7.30 5.72
CA PRO A 198 17.37 -7.17 7.02
C PRO A 198 16.39 -6.66 8.08
N LYS A 199 16.68 -6.96 9.35
CA LYS A 199 15.85 -6.52 10.49
C LYS A 199 15.97 -5.02 10.75
N GLU A 200 17.19 -4.48 10.70
CA GLU A 200 17.48 -3.10 11.08
C GLU A 200 17.14 -2.09 9.98
N GLU A 201 16.40 -1.02 10.31
CA GLU A 201 15.95 0.00 9.35
C GLU A 201 17.10 0.61 8.53
N LYS A 202 18.27 0.81 9.15
CA LYS A 202 19.49 1.28 8.48
C LYS A 202 19.91 0.36 7.34
N ASP A 203 19.87 -0.96 7.55
CA ASP A 203 20.28 -1.93 6.53
C ASP A 203 19.19 -2.16 5.49
N GLN A 204 17.91 -2.05 5.87
CA GLN A 204 16.81 -1.98 4.91
C GLN A 204 16.97 -0.80 3.95
N LYS A 205 17.36 0.38 4.47
CA LYS A 205 17.67 1.56 3.67
C LYS A 205 18.81 1.29 2.70
N LYS A 206 19.89 0.65 3.13
CA LYS A 206 21.00 0.26 2.23
C LYS A 206 20.54 -0.67 1.10
N TYR A 207 19.72 -1.68 1.42
CA TYR A 207 19.20 -2.60 0.39
C TYR A 207 18.32 -1.87 -0.61
N ARG A 208 17.42 -0.98 -0.16
CA ARG A 208 16.64 -0.11 -1.05
C ARG A 208 17.52 0.76 -1.92
N GLU A 209 18.53 1.42 -1.35
CA GLU A 209 19.45 2.28 -2.11
C GLU A 209 20.25 1.48 -3.14
N ALA A 210 20.68 0.26 -2.82
CA ALA A 210 21.36 -0.63 -3.76
C ALA A 210 20.45 -1.05 -4.92
N LEU A 211 19.19 -1.41 -4.64
CA LEU A 211 18.20 -1.73 -5.66
C LEU A 211 17.87 -0.51 -6.51
N ASN A 212 17.64 0.66 -5.93
CA ASN A 212 17.32 1.89 -6.68
C ASN A 212 18.44 2.40 -7.59
N LYS A 213 19.69 1.92 -7.41
CA LYS A 213 20.80 2.19 -8.33
C LYS A 213 20.78 1.31 -9.58
N THR A 214 19.99 0.23 -9.61
CA THR A 214 19.84 -0.60 -10.80
C THR A 214 18.75 -0.02 -11.71
N THR A 215 18.91 -0.21 -13.03
CA THR A 215 18.01 0.35 -14.05
C THR A 215 16.55 -0.04 -13.85
N ASP A 216 16.32 -1.23 -13.32
CA ASP A 216 15.03 -1.90 -13.17
C ASP A 216 14.61 -2.07 -11.70
N LYS A 217 15.34 -1.44 -10.77
CA LYS A 217 15.11 -1.50 -9.31
C LYS A 217 15.04 -2.92 -8.76
N LYS A 218 15.73 -3.84 -9.41
CA LYS A 218 15.78 -5.25 -9.04
C LYS A 218 17.21 -5.79 -9.01
N THR A 219 17.33 -6.93 -8.35
CA THR A 219 18.52 -7.77 -8.37
C THR A 219 18.10 -9.22 -8.47
N LYS A 220 19.05 -10.09 -8.80
CA LYS A 220 18.83 -11.52 -8.96
C LYS A 220 19.48 -12.29 -7.81
N LEU A 221 18.80 -13.33 -7.37
CA LEU A 221 19.21 -14.21 -6.29
C LEU A 221 19.11 -15.66 -6.75
N PHE A 222 19.90 -16.52 -6.12
CA PHE A 222 19.74 -17.96 -6.18
C PHE A 222 19.66 -18.55 -4.78
N MET A 223 19.10 -19.75 -4.68
CA MET A 223 18.97 -20.46 -3.41
C MET A 223 19.96 -21.62 -3.35
N VAL A 224 20.61 -21.78 -2.20
CA VAL A 224 21.42 -22.96 -1.90
C VAL A 224 20.71 -23.76 -0.82
N VAL A 225 20.54 -25.05 -1.07
CA VAL A 225 20.07 -26.03 -0.08
C VAL A 225 21.25 -26.87 0.34
N ASP A 226 21.50 -26.93 1.63
CA ASP A 226 22.46 -27.84 2.21
C ASP A 226 21.68 -28.80 3.11
N ALA A 227 21.40 -29.98 2.55
CA ALA A 227 20.74 -31.05 3.28
C ALA A 227 21.82 -31.95 3.89
N GLU A 228 22.23 -31.62 5.12
CA GLU A 228 23.28 -32.34 5.85
C GLU A 228 22.95 -33.84 5.95
N SER A 229 23.87 -34.70 5.53
CA SER A 229 23.78 -36.12 5.89
C SER A 229 24.21 -36.31 7.35
N ALA A 230 23.79 -37.41 7.98
CA ALA A 230 24.05 -37.67 9.40
C ALA A 230 25.56 -37.72 9.75
N ASN A 231 26.43 -37.85 8.73
CA ASN A 231 27.88 -37.95 8.85
C ASN A 231 28.66 -36.96 7.95
N GLN A 232 28.03 -35.87 7.47
CA GLN A 232 28.65 -34.92 6.51
C GLN A 232 29.18 -35.56 5.21
N ASN A 233 28.71 -36.75 4.88
CA ASN A 233 28.98 -37.44 3.64
C ASN A 233 28.01 -36.95 2.55
N TRP A 234 28.49 -36.11 1.63
CA TRP A 234 27.71 -35.53 0.54
C TRP A 234 27.25 -36.56 -0.51
N PHE A 235 27.81 -37.77 -0.52
CA PHE A 235 27.39 -38.86 -1.41
C PHE A 235 26.05 -39.51 -1.00
N GLU A 236 25.53 -39.22 0.19
CA GLU A 236 24.32 -39.86 0.73
C GLU A 236 23.01 -39.21 0.27
N VAL A 237 23.06 -37.93 -0.13
CA VAL A 237 21.89 -37.18 -0.61
C VAL A 237 22.03 -36.88 -2.09
N LYS A 238 21.10 -37.38 -2.89
CA LYS A 238 21.00 -37.02 -4.31
C LYS A 238 20.18 -35.74 -4.45
N TYR A 239 20.64 -34.85 -5.30
CA TYR A 239 19.86 -33.68 -5.69
C TYR A 239 19.37 -33.89 -7.12
N GLU A 240 18.07 -33.78 -7.33
CA GLU A 240 17.43 -33.84 -8.64
C GLU A 240 17.29 -32.41 -9.22
N GLU A 241 16.97 -32.30 -10.51
CA GLU A 241 16.93 -31.02 -11.25
C GLU A 241 18.29 -30.29 -11.26
N ILE A 242 19.36 -31.03 -11.58
CA ILE A 242 20.72 -30.49 -11.72
C ILE A 242 20.79 -29.58 -12.96
N PHE A 243 20.89 -28.27 -12.76
CA PHE A 243 21.02 -27.28 -13.85
C PHE A 243 22.46 -27.09 -14.34
N ASP A 244 23.46 -27.43 -13.50
CA ASP A 244 24.89 -27.48 -13.84
C ASP A 244 25.65 -28.40 -12.86
N ASN A 245 26.99 -28.41 -12.84
CA ASN A 245 27.77 -29.26 -11.94
C ASN A 245 27.61 -28.96 -10.42
N ARG A 246 26.75 -28.01 -10.02
CA ARG A 246 26.42 -27.68 -8.62
C ARG A 246 24.98 -28.13 -8.32
N PRO A 247 24.82 -29.35 -7.83
CA PRO A 247 23.52 -29.99 -7.79
C PRO A 247 22.62 -29.42 -6.69
N ASN A 248 23.15 -28.56 -5.80
CA ASN A 248 22.42 -27.96 -4.69
C ASN A 248 22.14 -26.45 -4.88
N PHE A 249 22.10 -25.98 -6.12
CA PHE A 249 21.81 -24.59 -6.46
C PHE A 249 20.47 -24.53 -7.22
N TRP A 250 19.49 -23.80 -6.67
CA TRP A 250 18.18 -23.54 -7.29
C TRP A 250 18.04 -22.07 -7.63
N TYR A 251 17.15 -21.78 -8.57
CA TYR A 251 17.11 -20.48 -9.24
C TYR A 251 18.49 -20.07 -9.78
N TYR A 252 19.20 -21.03 -10.37
CA TYR A 252 20.56 -20.82 -10.84
C TYR A 252 20.62 -20.96 -12.36
N GLY A 253 21.38 -20.07 -13.00
CA GLY A 253 21.58 -20.04 -14.45
C GLY A 253 20.66 -19.06 -15.17
N ASP A 254 21.03 -18.78 -16.41
CA ASP A 254 20.33 -17.81 -17.26
C ASP A 254 18.84 -18.15 -17.39
N ASN A 255 17.99 -17.12 -17.26
CA ASN A 255 16.52 -17.20 -17.24
C ASN A 255 15.88 -17.95 -16.04
N ASN A 256 16.66 -18.40 -15.05
CA ASN A 256 16.13 -19.12 -13.89
C ASN A 256 16.31 -18.38 -12.55
N TRP A 257 16.95 -17.21 -12.54
CA TRP A 257 17.16 -16.43 -11.32
C TRP A 257 15.85 -16.00 -10.63
N PHE A 258 15.88 -15.87 -9.30
CA PHE A 258 14.82 -15.24 -8.54
C PHE A 258 15.03 -13.73 -8.49
N GLU A 259 14.03 -12.92 -8.84
CA GLU A 259 14.17 -11.46 -8.81
C GLU A 259 13.67 -10.86 -7.48
N LEU A 260 14.56 -10.17 -6.76
CA LEU A 260 14.19 -9.30 -5.64
C LEU A 260 14.07 -7.85 -6.13
N LYS A 261 12.94 -7.20 -5.85
CA LYS A 261 12.62 -5.85 -6.32
C LYS A 261 12.48 -4.87 -5.15
N ASP A 262 12.83 -3.61 -5.34
CA ASP A 262 12.32 -2.54 -4.46
C ASP A 262 11.06 -1.94 -5.10
N ASN A 263 9.90 -2.28 -4.53
CA ASN A 263 8.63 -1.66 -4.89
C ASN A 263 8.07 -0.86 -3.69
N SER A 264 8.92 -0.20 -2.91
CA SER A 264 8.50 0.61 -1.75
C SER A 264 8.39 2.11 -2.04
N THR A 265 8.72 2.54 -3.26
CA THR A 265 8.74 3.96 -3.63
C THR A 265 7.64 4.29 -4.62
N LEU A 266 6.58 4.93 -4.13
CA LEU A 266 5.48 5.42 -4.96
C LEU A 266 5.99 6.55 -5.86
N GLU A 267 5.77 6.47 -7.16
CA GLU A 267 6.22 7.49 -8.10
C GLU A 267 5.03 8.19 -8.70
N TYR A 268 5.08 9.53 -8.76
CA TYR A 268 4.12 10.35 -9.51
C TYR A 268 4.80 10.97 -10.72
N ASN A 269 4.17 10.85 -11.88
CA ASN A 269 4.53 11.58 -13.09
C ASN A 269 3.47 12.65 -13.33
N ILE A 270 3.84 13.92 -13.15
CA ILE A 270 2.98 15.09 -13.37
C ILE A 270 3.34 15.66 -14.73
N TYR A 271 2.37 15.83 -15.62
CA TYR A 271 2.60 16.35 -16.97
C TYR A 271 2.09 17.78 -17.09
N SER A 272 2.77 18.58 -17.92
CA SER A 272 2.41 19.98 -18.21
C SER A 272 1.00 20.17 -18.77
N ASP A 273 0.37 19.14 -19.31
CA ASP A 273 -1.02 19.17 -19.80
C ASP A 273 -2.08 18.97 -18.69
N GLY A 274 -1.66 18.71 -17.45
CA GLY A 274 -2.56 18.44 -16.32
C GLY A 274 -2.86 16.95 -16.08
N LYS A 275 -2.26 16.05 -16.86
CA LYS A 275 -2.29 14.60 -16.60
C LYS A 275 -1.39 14.26 -15.41
N ILE A 276 -1.82 13.29 -14.60
CA ILE A 276 -1.00 12.74 -13.51
C ILE A 276 -1.10 11.21 -13.55
N GLU A 277 0.06 10.55 -13.52
CA GLU A 277 0.17 9.10 -13.41
C GLU A 277 0.88 8.73 -12.11
N LYS A 278 0.57 7.53 -11.59
CA LYS A 278 1.30 6.96 -10.45
C LYS A 278 1.57 5.48 -10.62
N THR A 279 2.68 5.00 -10.06
CA THR A 279 2.99 3.56 -10.06
C THR A 279 2.09 2.78 -9.12
N LYS A 280 1.73 1.55 -9.51
CA LYS A 280 0.99 0.62 -8.64
C LYS A 280 1.89 0.01 -7.57
N ILE A 281 1.69 0.41 -6.31
CA ILE A 281 2.47 -0.09 -5.17
C ILE A 281 1.58 -0.51 -3.99
N SER A 282 1.82 -1.71 -3.46
CA SER A 282 1.04 -2.28 -2.36
C SER A 282 1.41 -1.74 -0.97
N LYS A 283 2.70 -1.41 -0.74
CA LYS A 283 3.24 -0.98 0.56
C LYS A 283 4.26 0.15 0.40
N PRO A 284 3.85 1.33 -0.07
CA PRO A 284 4.80 2.42 -0.29
C PRO A 284 5.24 3.00 1.06
N GLN A 285 6.54 3.26 1.18
CA GLN A 285 7.18 3.88 2.34
C GLN A 285 7.68 5.30 2.02
N LYS A 286 7.89 5.58 0.74
CA LYS A 286 8.31 6.89 0.24
C LYS A 286 7.56 7.23 -1.04
N VAL A 287 7.51 8.52 -1.36
CA VAL A 287 7.00 9.03 -2.63
C VAL A 287 8.04 9.89 -3.32
N ILE A 288 8.17 9.75 -4.63
CA ILE A 288 8.95 10.65 -5.49
C ILE A 288 8.01 11.31 -6.50
N TYR A 289 8.18 12.61 -6.72
CA TYR A 289 7.44 13.35 -7.73
C TYR A 289 8.35 13.74 -8.88
N TYR A 290 7.89 13.46 -10.09
CA TYR A 290 8.49 13.90 -11.34
C TYR A 290 7.56 14.85 -12.06
N TYR A 291 8.13 15.84 -12.74
CA TYR A 291 7.41 16.71 -13.66
C TYR A 291 7.94 16.53 -15.09
N TYR A 292 7.03 16.45 -16.06
CA TYR A 292 7.35 16.43 -17.49
C TYR A 292 6.90 17.76 -18.08
N ASP A 293 7.86 18.55 -18.54
CA ASP A 293 7.60 19.84 -19.18
C ASP A 293 6.91 19.66 -20.55
N SER A 294 6.61 20.77 -21.23
CA SER A 294 5.98 20.74 -22.56
C SER A 294 6.83 20.06 -23.64
N ASN A 295 8.14 19.90 -23.40
CA ASN A 295 9.07 19.20 -24.28
C ASN A 295 9.29 17.74 -23.85
N ASN A 296 8.48 17.23 -22.90
CA ASN A 296 8.63 15.92 -22.25
C ASN A 296 9.97 15.73 -21.52
N LYS A 297 10.67 16.80 -21.15
CA LYS A 297 11.86 16.71 -20.30
C LYS A 297 11.43 16.35 -18.89
N LYS A 298 12.05 15.31 -18.32
CA LYS A 298 11.79 14.85 -16.96
C LYS A 298 12.57 15.68 -15.94
N HIS A 299 11.87 16.16 -14.92
CA HIS A 299 12.40 16.87 -13.76
C HIS A 299 12.12 16.05 -12.49
N THR A 300 13.16 15.70 -11.73
CA THR A 300 12.99 15.07 -10.41
C THR A 300 12.79 16.14 -9.36
N LEU A 301 11.57 16.30 -8.86
CA LEU A 301 11.20 17.40 -7.97
C LEU A 301 11.64 17.15 -6.53
N GLY A 302 11.64 15.89 -6.10
CA GLY A 302 12.04 15.51 -4.75
C GLY A 302 11.38 14.23 -4.26
N GLU A 303 11.82 13.79 -3.09
CA GLU A 303 11.33 12.62 -2.37
C GLU A 303 10.70 13.07 -1.04
N ALA A 304 9.61 12.41 -0.62
CA ALA A 304 9.01 12.63 0.70
C ALA A 304 8.72 11.31 1.42
N ALA A 305 8.81 11.33 2.75
CA ALA A 305 8.36 10.22 3.58
C ALA A 305 6.83 10.03 3.46
N ILE A 306 6.39 8.76 3.45
CA ILE A 306 4.97 8.40 3.52
C ILE A 306 4.63 7.86 4.90
N HIS A 307 3.49 8.28 5.43
CA HIS A 307 2.86 7.67 6.59
C HIS A 307 1.53 7.03 6.21
N LYS A 308 1.38 5.76 6.58
CA LYS A 308 0.12 5.03 6.45
C LYS A 308 -0.68 5.17 7.74
N THR A 309 -1.95 5.55 7.62
CA THR A 309 -2.87 5.68 8.76
C THR A 309 -4.27 5.20 8.37
N LYS A 310 -5.10 4.84 9.36
CA LYS A 310 -6.51 4.51 9.10
C LYS A 310 -7.27 5.77 8.72
N ARG A 311 -8.18 5.66 7.76
CA ARG A 311 -9.00 6.78 7.30
C ARG A 311 -9.84 7.35 8.44
N HIS A 312 -9.87 8.67 8.55
CA HIS A 312 -10.84 9.39 9.36
C HIS A 312 -12.13 9.59 8.55
N VAL A 313 -13.29 9.22 9.09
CA VAL A 313 -14.61 9.48 8.48
C VAL A 313 -15.16 10.84 8.89
N LYS A 314 -14.75 11.32 10.07
CA LYS A 314 -14.94 12.68 10.57
C LYS A 314 -13.80 13.00 11.53
N LYS A 315 -13.69 14.27 11.94
CA LYS A 315 -12.76 14.68 12.99
C LYS A 315 -12.86 13.73 14.20
N ASP A 316 -11.71 13.29 14.69
CA ASP A 316 -11.56 12.40 15.86
C ASP A 316 -12.23 11.01 15.73
N VAL A 317 -12.75 10.63 14.55
CA VAL A 317 -13.38 9.31 14.34
C VAL A 317 -12.79 8.59 13.13
N ILE A 318 -12.22 7.43 13.43
CA ILE A 318 -11.54 6.54 12.48
C ILE A 318 -12.56 5.54 11.90
N SER A 319 -12.33 5.14 10.64
CA SER A 319 -13.10 4.09 9.96
C SER A 319 -13.03 2.76 10.72
N THR A 320 -14.17 2.08 10.82
CA THR A 320 -14.25 0.71 11.35
C THR A 320 -13.84 -0.35 10.31
N LYS A 321 -13.72 0.04 9.04
CA LYS A 321 -13.20 -0.81 7.97
C LYS A 321 -11.68 -0.75 7.96
N GLU A 322 -11.05 -1.79 7.39
CA GLU A 322 -9.62 -1.80 7.07
C GLU A 322 -9.32 -0.90 5.86
N ASP A 323 -9.61 0.38 6.02
CA ASP A 323 -9.46 1.45 5.02
C ASP A 323 -8.33 2.38 5.47
N TYR A 324 -7.25 2.37 4.68
CA TYR A 324 -6.03 3.08 4.97
C TYR A 324 -5.75 4.13 3.92
N ILE A 325 -5.18 5.24 4.36
CA ILE A 325 -4.70 6.31 3.50
C ILE A 325 -3.20 6.49 3.67
N LEU A 326 -2.60 7.11 2.66
CA LEU A 326 -1.20 7.52 2.66
C LEU A 326 -1.13 9.04 2.84
N LEU A 327 -0.12 9.48 3.57
CA LEU A 327 0.17 10.89 3.81
C LEU A 327 1.64 11.17 3.51
N ALA A 328 1.91 12.03 2.55
CA ALA A 328 3.24 12.58 2.30
C ALA A 328 3.54 13.69 3.31
N TYR A 329 4.75 13.71 3.84
CA TYR A 329 5.24 14.84 4.63
C TYR A 329 5.70 15.96 3.69
N SER A 330 4.89 17.00 3.51
CA SER A 330 5.11 18.01 2.46
C SER A 330 6.37 18.85 2.66
N LYS A 331 6.89 18.94 3.89
CA LYS A 331 8.12 19.68 4.19
C LYS A 331 9.39 19.04 3.66
N ASP A 332 9.36 17.79 3.21
CA ASP A 332 10.50 17.17 2.54
C ASP A 332 10.72 17.76 1.14
N ILE A 333 9.67 18.32 0.52
CA ILE A 333 9.70 18.93 -0.82
C ILE A 333 9.22 20.38 -0.71
N LYS A 334 10.15 21.28 -0.35
CA LYS A 334 9.85 22.70 -0.11
C LYS A 334 9.89 23.56 -1.36
N GLU A 335 10.78 23.22 -2.29
CA GLU A 335 11.05 24.00 -3.48
C GLU A 335 11.70 23.14 -4.56
N TYR A 336 11.62 23.63 -5.80
CA TYR A 336 12.36 23.15 -6.95
C TYR A 336 12.59 24.31 -7.90
N SER A 337 13.75 24.37 -8.56
CA SER A 337 14.01 25.38 -9.59
C SER A 337 14.94 24.82 -10.68
N SER A 338 14.45 24.81 -11.91
CA SER A 338 15.22 24.50 -13.11
C SER A 338 14.60 25.18 -14.33
N GLY A 339 15.17 26.32 -14.73
CA GLY A 339 14.64 27.12 -15.84
C GLY A 339 13.21 27.60 -15.56
N ALA A 340 12.27 27.25 -16.43
CA ALA A 340 10.85 27.60 -16.28
C ALA A 340 10.10 26.69 -15.29
N VAL A 341 10.66 25.53 -14.92
CA VAL A 341 10.04 24.61 -13.96
C VAL A 341 10.47 25.00 -12.56
N LYS A 342 9.58 25.71 -11.85
CA LYS A 342 9.88 26.22 -10.51
C LYS A 342 8.66 26.30 -9.62
N PHE A 343 8.86 26.02 -8.34
CA PHE A 343 7.89 26.26 -7.28
C PHE A 343 8.59 26.38 -5.93
N ALA A 344 7.98 27.06 -4.97
CA ALA A 344 8.45 27.09 -3.59
C ALA A 344 7.35 27.46 -2.58
N PHE A 345 7.48 26.90 -1.37
CA PHE A 345 6.69 27.27 -0.19
C PHE A 345 7.51 28.20 0.72
N SER A 346 7.27 29.51 0.65
CA SER A 346 8.02 30.50 1.46
C SER A 346 7.72 30.43 2.94
N THR A 347 6.48 30.09 3.32
CA THR A 347 6.08 30.07 4.74
C THR A 347 5.28 28.82 5.09
N TRP A 348 5.46 28.36 6.33
CA TRP A 348 4.81 27.19 6.88
C TRP A 348 4.09 27.59 8.17
N ASN A 349 2.80 27.91 8.06
CA ASN A 349 2.00 28.62 9.06
C ASN A 349 1.00 27.72 9.80
N SER A 350 1.48 26.64 10.42
CA SER A 350 0.67 25.70 11.20
C SER A 350 1.37 25.34 12.51
N ALA A 351 0.99 26.02 13.60
CA ALA A 351 1.47 25.67 14.94
C ALA A 351 1.15 24.21 15.32
N SER A 352 0.01 23.70 14.83
CA SER A 352 -0.45 22.33 15.02
C SER A 352 0.21 21.29 14.10
N GLN A 353 1.28 21.66 13.38
CA GLN A 353 2.06 20.77 12.53
C GLN A 353 1.25 20.01 11.46
N ARG A 354 0.30 20.68 10.80
CA ARG A 354 -0.53 20.09 9.74
C ARG A 354 0.20 19.97 8.40
N TRP A 355 1.37 19.32 8.41
CA TRP A 355 2.30 19.21 7.29
C TRP A 355 2.08 17.95 6.43
N TYR A 356 0.96 17.27 6.61
CA TYR A 356 0.71 15.97 5.99
C TYR A 356 -0.44 16.09 4.99
N ILE A 357 -0.16 15.70 3.76
CA ILE A 357 -1.07 15.81 2.61
C ILE A 357 -1.17 14.45 1.92
N ASN A 358 -2.34 14.12 1.39
CA ASN A 358 -2.49 12.92 0.57
C ASN A 358 -1.56 13.03 -0.67
N PRO A 359 -0.75 12.01 -1.01
CA PRO A 359 0.18 12.09 -2.14
C PRO A 359 -0.47 12.44 -3.49
N ASP A 360 -1.68 11.94 -3.76
CA ASP A 360 -2.45 12.29 -4.97
C ASP A 360 -2.77 13.79 -5.00
N CYS A 361 -3.23 14.32 -3.86
CA CYS A 361 -3.54 15.72 -3.67
C CYS A 361 -2.28 16.61 -3.78
N PHE A 362 -1.14 16.13 -3.29
CA PHE A 362 0.12 16.88 -3.35
C PHE A 362 0.67 16.96 -4.77
N ALA A 363 0.57 15.88 -5.56
CA ALA A 363 0.90 15.92 -6.98
C ALA A 363 0.10 17.00 -7.72
N GLY A 364 -1.21 17.10 -7.45
CA GLY A 364 -2.04 18.14 -8.06
C GLY A 364 -1.70 19.56 -7.61
N LEU A 365 -1.31 19.75 -6.33
CA LEU A 365 -0.86 21.04 -5.83
C LEU A 365 0.47 21.47 -6.49
N ILE A 366 1.46 20.58 -6.53
CA ILE A 366 2.77 20.86 -7.12
C ILE A 366 2.64 21.17 -8.62
N GLY A 367 1.84 20.39 -9.36
CA GLY A 367 1.58 20.66 -10.78
C GLY A 367 1.00 22.04 -11.02
N ALA A 368 0.03 22.46 -10.20
CA ALA A 368 -0.56 23.80 -10.28
C ALA A 368 0.42 24.93 -9.91
N MET A 369 1.31 24.69 -8.95
CA MET A 369 2.34 25.67 -8.59
C MET A 369 3.37 25.85 -9.72
N ILE A 370 3.77 24.76 -10.38
CA ILE A 370 4.73 24.79 -11.49
C ILE A 370 4.12 25.51 -12.71
N GLU A 371 2.87 25.24 -13.06
CA GLU A 371 2.16 25.89 -14.17
C GLU A 371 2.25 27.42 -14.10
N GLU A 372 2.07 27.97 -12.90
CA GLU A 372 2.05 29.41 -12.66
C GLU A 372 3.35 29.93 -12.03
N SER A 373 4.39 29.09 -11.98
CA SER A 373 5.71 29.46 -11.44
C SER A 373 5.63 30.09 -10.03
N ILE A 374 4.87 29.46 -9.13
CA ILE A 374 4.60 29.98 -7.78
C ILE A 374 5.76 29.64 -6.84
N GLU A 375 6.59 30.63 -6.54
CA GLU A 375 7.78 30.53 -5.67
C GLU A 375 7.54 31.10 -4.25
N ASP A 376 6.34 31.58 -3.98
CA ASP A 376 5.99 32.41 -2.83
C ASP A 376 4.77 31.91 -2.03
N LEU A 377 4.44 30.63 -2.11
CA LEU A 377 3.19 30.13 -1.53
C LEU A 377 3.28 29.97 -0.01
N GLY A 378 2.33 30.56 0.71
CA GLY A 378 2.17 30.33 2.15
C GLY A 378 1.32 29.08 2.45
N PHE A 379 1.88 28.12 3.19
CA PHE A 379 1.23 26.85 3.53
C PHE A 379 0.64 26.86 4.95
N ASN A 380 -0.69 26.88 5.09
CA ASN A 380 -1.36 26.93 6.41
C ASN A 380 -1.70 25.54 6.99
N GLY A 381 -1.71 24.51 6.15
CA GLY A 381 -1.77 23.12 6.60
C GLY A 381 -2.90 22.30 5.99
N PHE A 382 -2.69 20.98 5.99
CA PHE A 382 -3.65 19.94 5.61
C PHE A 382 -3.99 19.13 6.87
N SER A 383 -3.53 17.89 7.00
CA SER A 383 -3.73 17.07 8.21
C SER A 383 -2.48 17.00 9.09
N ILE A 384 -2.65 16.55 10.33
CA ILE A 384 -1.54 16.10 11.18
C ILE A 384 -1.10 14.67 10.78
N LYS A 385 -0.03 14.15 11.38
CA LYS A 385 0.62 12.88 10.99
C LYS A 385 -0.31 11.66 10.94
N ASN A 386 -1.31 11.59 11.81
CA ASN A 386 -2.26 10.48 11.86
C ASN A 386 -3.46 10.64 10.91
N GLY A 387 -3.50 11.70 10.10
CA GLY A 387 -4.60 11.99 9.18
C GLY A 387 -5.79 12.70 9.83
N ASN A 388 -5.72 13.03 11.11
CA ASN A 388 -6.73 13.87 11.74
C ASN A 388 -6.48 15.36 11.43
N THR A 389 -7.42 16.20 11.83
CA THR A 389 -7.32 17.65 11.78
C THR A 389 -6.88 18.23 13.13
N ALA A 390 -6.47 19.50 13.15
CA ALA A 390 -6.12 20.23 14.37
C ALA A 390 -6.46 21.72 14.23
N GLY A 391 -6.38 22.48 15.34
CA GLY A 391 -6.55 23.95 15.32
C GLY A 391 -7.98 24.42 15.00
N GLY A 392 -9.00 23.76 15.57
CA GLY A 392 -10.41 24.14 15.40
C GLY A 392 -11.06 23.70 14.08
N SER A 393 -10.28 23.34 13.05
CA SER A 393 -10.79 22.76 11.80
C SER A 393 -11.42 21.40 12.05
N SER A 394 -12.53 21.11 11.37
CA SER A 394 -13.21 19.81 11.35
C SER A 394 -13.07 19.07 10.01
N SER A 395 -12.52 19.73 8.98
CA SER A 395 -12.56 19.23 7.60
C SER A 395 -11.22 18.72 7.07
N HIS A 396 -10.08 19.14 7.63
CA HIS A 396 -8.74 18.76 7.14
C HIS A 396 -8.30 17.37 7.59
N ILE A 397 -9.19 16.41 7.44
CA ILE A 397 -8.89 15.01 7.67
C ILE A 397 -8.31 14.39 6.39
N ASN A 398 -7.55 13.32 6.56
CA ASN A 398 -6.96 12.49 5.52
C ASN A 398 -5.97 13.18 4.56
N GLY A 399 -5.60 14.43 4.83
CA GLY A 399 -4.74 15.21 3.95
C GLY A 399 -5.38 15.53 2.59
N GLU A 400 -6.71 15.40 2.46
CA GLU A 400 -7.46 15.61 1.22
C GLU A 400 -8.04 17.04 1.11
N LYS A 401 -7.85 17.85 2.15
CA LYS A 401 -8.24 19.26 2.23
C LYS A 401 -7.20 20.03 3.02
N GLY A 402 -7.00 21.29 2.68
CA GLY A 402 -6.02 22.13 3.35
C GLY A 402 -6.20 23.60 3.03
N ASP A 403 -5.46 24.43 3.75
CA ASP A 403 -5.50 25.88 3.60
C ASP A 403 -4.17 26.40 3.04
N LEU A 404 -4.27 27.30 2.07
CA LEU A 404 -3.14 28.05 1.50
C LEU A 404 -3.38 29.55 1.67
N ARG A 405 -2.33 30.34 1.85
CA ARG A 405 -2.43 31.80 1.79
C ARG A 405 -2.81 32.24 0.39
N TYR A 406 -3.56 33.33 0.29
CA TYR A 406 -3.73 34.03 -0.97
C TYR A 406 -2.41 34.66 -1.41
N LEU A 407 -2.18 34.71 -2.72
CA LEU A 407 -0.94 35.26 -3.30
C LEU A 407 -0.85 36.77 -3.04
N SER A 408 0.37 37.22 -2.75
CA SER A 408 0.68 38.62 -2.48
C SER A 408 1.58 39.20 -3.55
N THR A 409 1.42 40.48 -3.86
CA THR A 409 2.36 41.24 -4.70
C THR A 409 3.73 41.38 -4.04
N ASN A 410 3.82 41.21 -2.71
CA ASN A 410 5.08 41.22 -1.96
C ASN A 410 5.89 39.92 -2.10
N LYS A 411 5.29 38.85 -2.63
CA LYS A 411 5.94 37.57 -2.95
C LYS A 411 6.77 36.92 -1.83
N ASN A 412 6.21 36.91 -0.61
CA ASN A 412 6.89 36.41 0.59
C ASN A 412 6.06 35.33 1.34
N GLY A 413 4.93 34.88 0.80
CA GLY A 413 4.03 33.92 1.44
C GLY A 413 3.35 34.42 2.72
N GLU A 414 3.21 35.73 2.88
CA GLU A 414 2.58 36.33 4.06
C GLU A 414 1.07 36.05 4.20
N ARG A 415 0.50 36.51 5.30
CA ARG A 415 -0.95 36.54 5.47
C ARG A 415 -1.55 37.60 4.57
N THR A 416 -2.23 37.16 3.51
CA THR A 416 -2.99 38.02 2.60
C THR A 416 -4.49 37.82 2.78
N VAL A 417 -5.25 38.92 2.83
CA VAL A 417 -6.71 38.97 2.81
C VAL A 417 -7.20 39.47 1.45
N LEU A 418 -8.36 38.99 0.99
CA LEU A 418 -8.94 39.32 -0.32
C LEU A 418 -9.11 40.83 -0.63
N GLN A 419 -9.08 41.71 0.38
CA GLN A 419 -9.21 43.17 0.22
C GLN A 419 -7.92 43.93 0.54
N ASP A 420 -6.82 43.23 0.84
CA ASP A 420 -5.54 43.89 1.08
C ASP A 420 -5.04 44.51 -0.23
N SER A 421 -4.41 45.68 -0.16
CA SER A 421 -3.86 46.37 -1.34
C SER A 421 -2.77 45.57 -2.05
N HIS A 422 -2.13 44.64 -1.34
CA HIS A 422 -1.11 43.74 -1.86
C HIS A 422 -1.66 42.36 -2.24
N PHE A 423 -2.98 42.15 -2.26
CA PHE A 423 -3.56 40.91 -2.77
C PHE A 423 -3.39 40.84 -4.29
N ASP A 424 -2.68 39.82 -4.76
CA ASP A 424 -2.42 39.64 -6.19
C ASP A 424 -3.55 38.84 -6.86
N TYR A 425 -4.63 39.56 -7.19
CA TYR A 425 -5.84 38.97 -7.77
C TYR A 425 -5.55 38.22 -9.08
N GLU A 426 -4.78 38.82 -9.99
CA GLU A 426 -4.51 38.24 -11.31
C GLU A 426 -3.73 36.92 -11.20
N ARG A 427 -2.67 36.88 -10.37
CA ARG A 427 -1.96 35.63 -10.10
C ARG A 427 -2.84 34.62 -9.39
N GLN A 428 -3.70 35.06 -8.46
CA GLN A 428 -4.61 34.16 -7.75
C GLN A 428 -5.64 33.51 -8.68
N VAL A 429 -6.19 34.27 -9.64
CA VAL A 429 -7.10 33.74 -10.67
C VAL A 429 -6.42 32.65 -11.50
N LYS A 430 -5.21 32.91 -11.98
CA LYS A 430 -4.44 31.92 -12.75
C LYS A 430 -4.11 30.68 -11.92
N PHE A 431 -3.65 30.86 -10.69
CA PHE A 431 -3.36 29.75 -9.79
C PHE A 431 -4.61 28.90 -9.47
N ASN A 432 -5.78 29.52 -9.31
CA ASN A 432 -7.04 28.79 -9.14
C ASN A 432 -7.42 27.96 -10.38
N ASN A 433 -7.17 28.49 -11.58
CA ASN A 433 -7.40 27.76 -12.84
C ASN A 433 -6.42 26.58 -12.97
N ALA A 434 -5.15 26.79 -12.62
CA ALA A 434 -4.14 25.73 -12.58
C ALA A 434 -4.50 24.64 -11.54
N LEU A 435 -4.93 25.03 -10.34
CA LEU A 435 -5.46 24.10 -9.33
C LEU A 435 -6.59 23.24 -9.91
N HIS A 436 -7.52 23.86 -10.66
CA HIS A 436 -8.60 23.14 -11.33
C HIS A 436 -8.13 22.18 -12.43
N LYS A 437 -7.18 22.60 -13.26
CA LYS A 437 -6.52 21.77 -14.28
C LYS A 437 -5.94 20.49 -13.67
N PHE A 438 -5.23 20.64 -12.55
CA PHE A 438 -4.56 19.56 -11.81
C PHE A 438 -5.43 18.84 -10.76
N GLY A 439 -6.75 19.05 -10.77
CA GLY A 439 -7.71 18.18 -10.08
C GLY A 439 -8.45 18.80 -8.90
N TRP A 440 -8.03 19.95 -8.37
CA TRP A 440 -8.70 20.62 -7.26
C TRP A 440 -10.01 21.30 -7.67
N GLY A 441 -10.97 21.43 -6.75
CA GLY A 441 -12.23 22.13 -7.03
C GLY A 441 -13.17 21.43 -8.03
N ARG A 442 -12.88 20.17 -8.43
CA ARG A 442 -13.63 19.44 -9.48
C ARG A 442 -14.80 18.62 -8.92
N LYS A 443 -14.60 17.88 -7.83
CA LYS A 443 -15.68 17.13 -7.15
C LYS A 443 -16.57 18.03 -6.30
N SER A 444 -16.02 19.14 -5.84
CA SER A 444 -16.73 20.21 -5.13
C SER A 444 -15.91 21.49 -5.22
N LYS A 445 -16.55 22.65 -5.36
CA LYS A 445 -15.84 23.94 -5.43
C LYS A 445 -15.00 24.19 -4.18
N MET A 446 -13.81 24.79 -4.36
CA MET A 446 -12.94 25.27 -3.28
C MET A 446 -13.64 26.38 -2.48
N TYR A 447 -13.15 26.73 -1.29
CA TYR A 447 -13.80 27.78 -0.48
C TYR A 447 -13.01 29.07 -0.51
N SER A 448 -13.75 30.15 -0.76
CA SER A 448 -13.32 31.55 -0.69
C SER A 448 -14.48 32.36 -0.09
N GLU A 449 -14.31 33.67 0.01
CA GLU A 449 -15.40 34.61 0.28
C GLU A 449 -15.61 35.54 -0.91
N ASN A 450 -16.76 36.23 -0.91
CA ASN A 450 -17.02 37.33 -1.83
C ASN A 450 -16.26 38.55 -1.30
N PHE A 451 -15.75 39.37 -2.20
CA PHE A 451 -15.02 40.58 -1.86
C PHE A 451 -15.23 41.62 -2.95
N ASP A 452 -15.16 42.90 -2.58
CA ASP A 452 -15.30 43.99 -3.54
C ASP A 452 -13.96 44.30 -4.19
N ARG A 453 -14.00 44.50 -5.51
CA ARG A 453 -12.88 44.90 -6.36
C ARG A 453 -13.24 46.17 -7.10
N GLU A 454 -12.32 47.12 -7.21
CA GLU A 454 -12.48 48.22 -8.15
C GLU A 454 -12.12 47.75 -9.56
N VAL A 455 -13.05 47.93 -10.49
CA VAL A 455 -12.90 47.59 -11.90
C VAL A 455 -13.26 48.76 -12.77
N GLU A 456 -12.57 48.93 -13.89
CA GLU A 456 -12.97 49.88 -14.91
C GLU A 456 -14.04 49.25 -15.80
N LYS A 457 -15.22 49.87 -15.84
CA LYS A 457 -16.32 49.48 -16.72
C LYS A 457 -16.79 50.66 -17.53
N GLU A 458 -17.18 50.40 -18.77
CA GLU A 458 -17.96 51.36 -19.55
C GLU A 458 -19.33 51.52 -18.89
N VAL A 459 -19.63 52.73 -18.45
CA VAL A 459 -20.94 53.12 -17.92
C VAL A 459 -21.47 54.29 -18.74
N LEU A 460 -22.80 54.36 -18.90
CA LEU A 460 -23.41 55.54 -19.49
C LEU A 460 -23.29 56.71 -18.53
N ASP A 461 -22.73 57.82 -19.01
CA ASP A 461 -22.79 59.09 -18.31
C ASP A 461 -24.22 59.62 -18.32
N GLU A 462 -24.75 59.89 -17.12
CA GLU A 462 -26.15 60.25 -16.92
C GLU A 462 -26.54 61.56 -17.59
N LYS A 463 -25.58 62.48 -17.79
CA LYS A 463 -25.81 63.83 -18.32
C LYS A 463 -25.76 63.88 -19.84
N ASN A 464 -24.81 63.19 -20.46
CA ASN A 464 -24.59 63.29 -21.91
C ASN A 464 -24.86 61.98 -22.67
N LYS A 465 -25.31 60.93 -21.98
CA LYS A 465 -25.62 59.59 -22.53
C LYS A 465 -24.46 58.94 -23.31
N LYS A 466 -23.21 59.40 -23.11
CA LYS A 466 -22.02 58.78 -23.70
C LYS A 466 -21.48 57.69 -22.79
N LYS A 467 -20.91 56.65 -23.39
CA LYS A 467 -20.15 55.64 -22.64
C LYS A 467 -18.85 56.27 -22.14
N VAL A 468 -18.60 56.14 -20.84
CA VAL A 468 -17.38 56.57 -20.18
C VAL A 468 -16.84 55.44 -19.32
N LEU A 469 -15.52 55.26 -19.27
CA LEU A 469 -14.89 54.34 -18.34
C LEU A 469 -14.96 54.94 -16.92
N LYS A 470 -15.60 54.23 -15.99
CA LYS A 470 -15.56 54.57 -14.57
C LYS A 470 -15.07 53.39 -13.76
N LYS A 471 -14.35 53.70 -12.67
CA LYS A 471 -14.06 52.75 -11.62
C LYS A 471 -15.34 52.48 -10.84
N VAL A 472 -15.78 51.24 -10.85
CA VAL A 472 -16.94 50.77 -10.08
C VAL A 472 -16.51 49.64 -9.17
N LYS A 473 -17.17 49.53 -8.01
CA LYS A 473 -16.98 48.39 -7.12
C LYS A 473 -17.81 47.21 -7.65
N GLU A 474 -17.17 46.08 -7.83
CA GLU A 474 -17.78 44.83 -8.26
C GLU A 474 -17.56 43.75 -7.20
N GLU A 475 -18.65 43.16 -6.73
CA GLU A 475 -18.59 41.96 -5.90
C GLU A 475 -18.01 40.81 -6.74
N THR A 476 -16.88 40.27 -6.27
CA THR A 476 -16.09 39.29 -6.99
C THR A 476 -15.96 38.00 -6.15
N LEU A 477 -15.91 36.86 -6.84
CA LEU A 477 -15.58 35.56 -6.27
C LEU A 477 -14.51 34.89 -7.13
N LEU A 478 -13.51 34.28 -6.50
CA LEU A 478 -12.43 33.60 -7.21
C LEU A 478 -12.95 32.40 -8.03
N PRO A 479 -12.35 32.10 -9.20
CA PRO A 479 -12.79 30.99 -10.04
C PRO A 479 -12.62 29.65 -9.32
N HIS A 480 -13.50 28.71 -9.66
CA HIS A 480 -13.57 27.37 -9.05
C HIS A 480 -13.81 27.35 -7.53
N THR A 481 -14.28 28.47 -6.97
CA THR A 481 -14.65 28.60 -5.56
C THR A 481 -16.15 28.82 -5.35
N LYS A 482 -16.59 28.64 -4.12
CA LYS A 482 -17.89 29.11 -3.62
C LYS A 482 -17.68 29.99 -2.39
N HIS A 483 -18.58 30.95 -2.21
CA HIS A 483 -18.65 31.74 -0.99
C HIS A 483 -18.92 30.86 0.22
N MET A 484 -18.03 30.88 1.20
CA MET A 484 -18.20 30.17 2.47
C MET A 484 -17.85 31.11 3.62
N LYS A 485 -18.89 31.58 4.32
CA LYS A 485 -18.78 32.44 5.49
C LYS A 485 -19.88 32.08 6.47
N LYS A 486 -19.53 31.99 7.75
CA LYS A 486 -20.49 31.96 8.85
C LYS A 486 -19.95 32.78 10.00
N THR A 487 -20.58 33.91 10.27
CA THR A 487 -20.20 34.83 11.35
C THR A 487 -21.12 34.73 12.57
N THR A 488 -22.23 33.99 12.46
CA THR A 488 -23.27 33.84 13.48
C THR A 488 -23.36 32.40 13.99
N GLY A 489 -23.83 32.24 15.24
CA GLY A 489 -23.95 30.96 15.93
C GLY A 489 -22.63 30.45 16.56
N ASN A 490 -22.69 29.23 17.12
CA ASN A 490 -21.61 28.64 17.92
C ASN A 490 -20.40 28.17 17.09
N VAL A 491 -20.58 27.97 15.78
CA VAL A 491 -19.51 27.59 14.85
C VAL A 491 -19.38 28.69 13.81
N LYS A 492 -18.29 29.45 13.89
CA LYS A 492 -17.96 30.55 12.97
C LYS A 492 -16.80 30.13 12.08
N TYR A 493 -16.87 30.46 10.80
CA TYR A 493 -15.80 30.22 9.84
C TYR A 493 -15.75 31.32 8.78
N ARG A 494 -14.52 31.63 8.35
CA ARG A 494 -14.18 32.69 7.42
C ARG A 494 -13.03 32.20 6.54
N HIS A 495 -13.05 32.54 5.26
CA HIS A 495 -12.06 32.18 4.25
C HIS A 495 -11.50 33.41 3.50
N HIS A 496 -11.67 34.62 4.06
CA HIS A 496 -11.12 35.85 3.49
C HIS A 496 -9.59 35.95 3.56
N HIS A 497 -8.91 35.12 4.38
CA HIS A 497 -7.46 35.17 4.62
C HIS A 497 -6.70 33.89 4.18
N HIS A 498 -7.38 33.00 3.45
CA HIS A 498 -6.83 31.76 2.90
C HIS A 498 -7.78 31.15 1.87
N LEU A 499 -7.23 30.46 0.87
CA LEU A 499 -7.97 29.57 0.00
C LEU A 499 -8.09 28.19 0.65
N HIS A 500 -9.31 27.66 0.76
CA HIS A 500 -9.53 26.28 1.25
C HIS A 500 -9.59 25.31 0.07
N LEU A 501 -8.57 24.47 -0.05
CA LEU A 501 -8.51 23.41 -1.03
C LEU A 501 -9.42 22.27 -0.61
N THR A 502 -10.31 21.87 -1.51
CA THR A 502 -11.21 20.72 -1.36
C THR A 502 -11.65 20.25 -2.75
N GLY A 503 -12.30 19.10 -2.81
CA GLY A 503 -12.92 18.59 -4.03
C GLY A 503 -11.93 18.07 -5.06
N PHE A 504 -10.82 17.49 -4.60
CA PHE A 504 -9.85 16.83 -5.46
C PHE A 504 -10.51 15.67 -6.22
N ASP A 505 -10.28 15.60 -7.53
CA ASP A 505 -10.78 14.54 -8.39
C ASP A 505 -9.75 13.42 -8.54
N PHE A 506 -9.80 12.45 -7.63
CA PHE A 506 -8.90 11.28 -7.65
C PHE A 506 -8.97 10.47 -8.96
N SER A 507 -10.04 10.60 -9.76
CA SER A 507 -10.14 9.91 -11.06
C SER A 507 -9.21 10.48 -12.14
N LYS A 508 -8.62 11.66 -11.89
CA LYS A 508 -7.55 12.24 -12.74
C LYS A 508 -6.22 11.50 -12.61
N ILE A 509 -6.02 10.74 -11.53
CA ILE A 509 -4.79 10.00 -11.30
C ILE A 509 -4.90 8.64 -11.97
N LYS A 510 -4.09 8.42 -13.00
CA LYS A 510 -4.01 7.12 -13.68
C LYS A 510 -2.94 6.25 -13.03
N GLU A 511 -3.33 5.06 -12.59
CA GLU A 511 -2.37 4.04 -12.14
C GLU A 511 -1.71 3.37 -13.35
N ILE A 512 -0.38 3.26 -13.32
CA ILE A 512 0.46 2.67 -14.37
C ILE A 512 1.31 1.52 -13.84
#